data_AF-A0A955F9N3-F1
#
_entry.id   AF-A0A955F9N3-F1
#
_cell.length_a   1.000
_cell.length_b   1.000
_cell.length_c   1.000
_cell.angle_alpha   90.00
_cell.angle_beta   90.00
_cell.angle_gamma   90.00
#
_symmetry.space_group_name_H-M   'P 1'
#
loop_
_entity.id
_entity.type
_entity.pdbx_description
1 polymer ?
#
loop_
_entity_poly.entity_id
_entity_poly.type
_entity_poly.pdbx_seq_one_letter_code
_entity_poly.pdbx_strand_id
1 'polypeptide(L)'
;MKKIGVKIWHFLRAQWRRETLLAFIVTILLIGIFSFISKIPIGAAESEHDLIRQSQSVRTIIENPVNAPYKIATLALTTLSPTVRMARAISFTFYIGACVAMFYALKHWHTLQASILTTLAFGANAIMLSTGRLGTPMITVTSFFIFAGMLLWQVHTKSNKLVPFIVMSALGALLYVPGAIWFFIVISLVYSNRIRKLFKDVKRPAILIGVFIALVLLTPLVLGFIRDTNNLKEWLLLPPTLDWSQVPRSILRVPSAFIYRMPVEPLINIGRLPVFDIVSGVLFLIGLNAYLRKLKLDRTRVMIGAALVGIGIGALGQTTVAVIMILPFVYSVVAAGIEYLLDEWYTVFPRNPVARSFGMLL
;
A
#
# COMPACT_ATOMS: atom_id res chain seq x y z
N MET A 1 36.18 16.94 -25.46
CA MET A 1 34.72 17.24 -25.44
C MET A 1 33.83 16.14 -26.06
N LYS A 2 34.19 15.48 -27.18
CA LYS A 2 33.35 14.42 -27.81
C LYS A 2 33.02 13.20 -26.92
N LYS A 3 33.92 12.76 -26.02
CA LYS A 3 33.68 11.59 -25.14
C LYS A 3 32.66 11.82 -24.02
N ILE A 4 32.40 13.07 -23.63
CA ILE A 4 31.45 13.40 -22.56
C ILE A 4 30.01 13.40 -23.09
N GLY A 5 29.80 13.93 -24.31
CA GLY A 5 28.50 13.92 -24.99
C GLY A 5 27.95 12.52 -25.25
N VAL A 6 28.79 11.58 -25.68
CA VAL A 6 28.39 10.18 -25.95
C VAL A 6 27.99 9.45 -24.66
N LYS A 7 28.70 9.67 -23.55
CA LYS A 7 28.34 9.11 -22.23
C LYS A 7 27.01 9.66 -21.71
N ILE A 8 26.79 10.97 -21.84
CA ILE A 8 25.52 11.62 -21.47
C ILE A 8 24.38 11.12 -22.34
N TRP A 9 24.60 10.93 -23.64
CA TRP A 9 23.59 10.42 -24.57
C TRP A 9 23.22 8.96 -24.29
N HIS A 10 24.18 8.10 -23.98
CA HIS A 10 23.91 6.72 -23.57
C HIS A 10 23.22 6.64 -22.20
N PHE A 11 23.61 7.49 -21.25
CA PHE A 11 22.96 7.59 -19.94
C PHE A 11 21.51 8.07 -20.07
N LEU A 12 21.28 9.15 -20.82
CA LEU A 12 19.95 9.66 -21.12
C LEU A 12 19.12 8.62 -21.86
N ARG A 13 19.63 7.96 -22.90
CA ARG A 13 18.88 6.95 -23.67
C ARG A 13 18.55 5.70 -22.84
N ALA A 14 19.43 5.28 -21.93
CA ALA A 14 19.18 4.17 -21.01
C ALA A 14 18.14 4.52 -19.94
N GLN A 15 18.18 5.76 -19.42
CA GLN A 15 17.19 6.27 -18.47
C GLN A 15 15.83 6.45 -19.16
N TRP A 16 15.82 7.01 -20.37
CA TRP A 16 14.63 7.23 -21.19
C TRP A 16 13.97 5.90 -21.56
N ARG A 17 14.70 4.87 -21.98
CA ARG A 17 14.11 3.54 -22.29
C ARG A 17 13.45 2.86 -21.09
N ARG A 18 13.99 3.06 -19.89
CA ARG A 18 13.46 2.48 -18.64
C ARG A 18 12.25 3.26 -18.14
N GLU A 19 12.27 4.59 -18.25
CA GLU A 19 11.17 5.46 -17.85
C GLU A 19 10.03 5.47 -18.88
N THR A 20 10.29 5.26 -20.17
CA THR A 20 9.25 5.14 -21.20
C THR A 20 8.51 3.82 -21.13
N LEU A 21 9.18 2.70 -20.82
CA LEU A 21 8.50 1.42 -20.56
C LEU A 21 7.61 1.49 -19.31
N LEU A 22 8.07 2.20 -18.28
CA LEU A 22 7.30 2.47 -17.07
C LEU A 22 6.11 3.37 -17.31
N ALA A 23 6.32 4.48 -18.00
CA ALA A 23 5.26 5.37 -18.43
C ALA A 23 4.26 4.62 -19.31
N PHE A 24 4.70 3.71 -20.17
CA PHE A 24 3.83 2.90 -21.03
C PHE A 24 3.00 1.88 -20.24
N ILE A 25 3.59 1.16 -19.29
CA ILE A 25 2.87 0.24 -18.39
C ILE A 25 1.87 1.00 -17.51
N VAL A 26 2.29 2.11 -16.93
CA VAL A 26 1.42 3.00 -16.15
C VAL A 26 0.31 3.56 -17.04
N THR A 27 0.59 3.91 -18.29
CA THR A 27 -0.41 4.41 -19.23
C THR A 27 -1.38 3.31 -19.68
N ILE A 28 -0.94 2.07 -19.91
CA ILE A 28 -1.83 0.94 -20.23
C ILE A 28 -2.70 0.57 -19.03
N LEU A 29 -2.13 0.54 -17.81
CA LEU A 29 -2.88 0.38 -16.57
C LEU A 29 -3.90 1.53 -16.44
N LEU A 30 -3.47 2.78 -16.61
CA LEU A 30 -4.35 3.94 -16.56
C LEU A 30 -5.46 3.87 -17.62
N ILE A 31 -5.19 3.47 -18.86
CA ILE A 31 -6.19 3.35 -19.94
C ILE A 31 -7.17 2.21 -19.65
N GLY A 32 -6.67 1.03 -19.24
CA GLY A 32 -7.51 -0.11 -18.88
C GLY A 32 -8.41 0.20 -17.69
N ILE A 33 -7.90 0.95 -16.72
CA ILE A 33 -8.67 1.36 -15.54
C ILE A 33 -9.59 2.56 -15.84
N PHE A 34 -9.17 3.55 -16.64
CA PHE A 34 -10.05 4.65 -17.09
C PHE A 34 -11.24 4.12 -17.91
N SER A 35 -11.04 3.06 -18.68
CA SER A 35 -12.10 2.35 -19.41
C SER A 35 -13.06 1.59 -18.47
N PHE A 36 -12.63 1.31 -17.25
CA PHE A 36 -13.46 0.78 -16.16
C PHE A 36 -14.13 1.90 -15.34
N ILE A 37 -13.46 3.05 -15.20
CA ILE A 37 -14.00 4.27 -14.57
C ILE A 37 -15.21 4.82 -15.35
N SER A 38 -15.21 4.71 -16.68
CA SER A 38 -16.36 5.12 -17.50
C SER A 38 -17.60 4.21 -17.31
N LYS A 39 -17.43 3.03 -16.72
CA LYS A 39 -18.53 2.09 -16.35
C LYS A 39 -18.92 2.18 -14.88
N ILE A 40 -18.42 3.18 -14.16
CA ILE A 40 -18.78 3.42 -12.76
C ILE A 40 -20.29 3.73 -12.67
N PRO A 41 -21.05 2.99 -11.84
CA PRO A 41 -22.48 3.27 -11.63
C PRO A 41 -22.70 4.72 -11.20
N ILE A 42 -23.72 5.36 -11.75
CA ILE A 42 -24.07 6.75 -11.42
C ILE A 42 -24.50 6.87 -9.95
N GLY A 43 -25.08 5.81 -9.37
CA GLY A 43 -25.41 5.72 -7.95
C GLY A 43 -24.19 5.61 -7.04
N ALA A 44 -24.29 6.21 -5.85
CA ALA A 44 -23.33 6.04 -4.78
C ALA A 44 -23.77 4.93 -3.82
N ALA A 45 -22.80 4.24 -3.25
CA ALA A 45 -23.04 3.36 -2.11
C ALA A 45 -23.34 4.19 -0.86
N GLU A 46 -24.04 3.61 0.11
CA GLU A 46 -24.33 4.25 1.41
C GLU A 46 -23.05 4.73 2.11
N SER A 47 -22.00 3.91 2.08
CA SER A 47 -20.68 4.24 2.64
C SER A 47 -19.99 5.44 1.96
N GLU A 48 -20.27 5.69 0.68
CA GLU A 48 -19.76 6.87 -0.03
C GLU A 48 -20.56 8.13 0.35
N HIS A 49 -21.88 8.00 0.54
CA HIS A 49 -22.71 9.08 1.05
C HIS A 49 -22.31 9.47 2.47
N ASP A 50 -22.04 8.49 3.34
CA ASP A 50 -21.56 8.73 4.71
C ASP A 50 -20.26 9.51 4.73
N LEU A 51 -19.29 9.11 3.90
CA LEU A 51 -18.03 9.81 3.82
C LEU A 51 -18.19 11.24 3.31
N ILE A 52 -19.01 11.45 2.28
CA ILE A 52 -19.28 12.78 1.75
C ILE A 52 -19.90 13.64 2.85
N ARG A 53 -20.86 13.12 3.63
CA ARG A 53 -21.44 13.81 4.79
C ARG A 53 -20.39 14.16 5.85
N GLN A 54 -19.50 13.22 6.19
CA GLN A 54 -18.42 13.44 7.14
C GLN A 54 -17.35 14.42 6.64
N SER A 55 -17.32 14.71 5.34
CA SER A 55 -16.33 15.58 4.68
C SER A 55 -16.91 16.91 4.22
N GLN A 56 -18.12 17.30 4.64
CA GLN A 56 -18.79 18.52 4.16
C GLN A 56 -18.17 19.82 4.70
N SER A 57 -17.51 19.78 5.87
CA SER A 57 -16.93 20.98 6.47
C SER A 57 -15.69 20.65 7.30
N VAL A 58 -14.80 21.64 7.47
CA VAL A 58 -13.63 21.52 8.34
C VAL A 58 -14.03 21.19 9.78
N ARG A 59 -15.17 21.73 10.25
CA ARG A 59 -15.70 21.43 11.58
C ARG A 59 -16.03 19.95 11.74
N THR A 60 -16.73 19.36 10.77
CA THR A 60 -17.08 17.93 10.76
C THR A 60 -15.82 17.05 10.75
N ILE A 61 -14.77 17.46 10.03
CA ILE A 61 -13.48 16.75 9.99
C ILE A 61 -12.76 16.84 11.35
N ILE A 62 -12.83 17.97 12.04
CA ILE A 62 -12.24 18.11 13.38
C ILE A 62 -13.01 17.27 14.41
N GLU A 63 -14.32 17.11 14.25
CA GLU A 63 -15.16 16.30 15.13
C GLU A 63 -14.92 14.79 14.94
N ASN A 64 -14.71 14.33 13.69
CA ASN A 64 -14.20 12.98 13.39
C ASN A 64 -12.92 13.08 12.53
N PRO A 65 -11.74 13.14 13.18
CA PRO A 65 -10.45 13.30 12.50
C PRO A 65 -9.92 12.00 11.89
N VAL A 66 -10.52 10.84 12.13
CA VAL A 66 -10.04 9.58 11.53
C VAL A 66 -10.13 9.70 10.00
N ASN A 67 -9.06 9.31 9.30
CA ASN A 67 -8.88 9.52 7.87
C ASN A 67 -8.88 11.00 7.42
N ALA A 68 -8.52 11.96 8.28
CA ALA A 68 -8.55 13.39 7.95
C ALA A 68 -7.86 13.77 6.64
N PRO A 69 -6.65 13.28 6.27
CA PRO A 69 -6.05 13.61 4.98
C PRO A 69 -6.92 13.24 3.79
N TYR A 70 -7.62 12.09 3.86
CA TYR A 70 -8.57 11.67 2.84
C TYR A 70 -9.83 12.55 2.84
N LYS A 71 -10.38 12.86 4.01
CA LYS A 71 -11.57 13.74 4.16
C LYS A 71 -11.29 15.17 3.68
N ILE A 72 -10.10 15.71 3.95
CA ILE A 72 -9.66 17.04 3.48
C ILE A 72 -9.54 17.05 1.96
N ALA A 73 -8.91 16.01 1.38
CA ALA A 73 -8.87 15.88 -0.08
C ALA A 73 -10.29 15.78 -0.68
N THR A 74 -11.20 15.08 0.01
CA THR A 74 -12.60 14.93 -0.40
C THR A 74 -13.31 16.27 -0.38
N LEU A 75 -13.20 17.03 0.72
CA LEU A 75 -13.74 18.37 0.85
C LEU A 75 -13.24 19.28 -0.28
N ALA A 76 -11.92 19.30 -0.54
CA ALA A 76 -11.33 20.17 -1.55
C ALA A 76 -11.85 19.89 -2.98
N LEU A 77 -12.05 18.60 -3.34
CA LEU A 77 -12.57 18.25 -4.66
C LEU A 77 -14.09 18.39 -4.76
N THR A 78 -14.84 18.11 -3.70
CA THR A 78 -16.30 18.25 -3.71
C THR A 78 -16.73 19.72 -3.69
N THR A 79 -15.92 20.63 -3.16
CA THR A 79 -16.14 22.08 -3.31
C THR A 79 -16.01 22.57 -4.74
N LEU A 80 -15.20 21.90 -5.58
CA LEU A 80 -15.09 22.22 -7.01
C LEU A 80 -16.24 21.63 -7.81
N SER A 81 -16.66 20.41 -7.48
CA SER A 81 -17.81 19.74 -8.10
C SER A 81 -18.44 18.73 -7.14
N PRO A 82 -19.71 18.91 -6.73
CA PRO A 82 -20.36 18.05 -5.74
C PRO A 82 -20.84 16.74 -6.37
N THR A 83 -19.91 15.94 -6.90
CA THR A 83 -20.20 14.65 -7.54
C THR A 83 -19.45 13.51 -6.86
N VAL A 84 -20.09 12.35 -6.81
CA VAL A 84 -19.51 11.10 -6.27
C VAL A 84 -18.24 10.70 -7.03
N ARG A 85 -18.15 11.10 -8.30
CA ARG A 85 -16.95 10.88 -9.15
C ARG A 85 -15.71 11.54 -8.55
N MET A 86 -15.84 12.70 -7.90
CA MET A 86 -14.70 13.38 -7.26
C MET A 86 -14.19 12.59 -6.05
N ALA A 87 -15.09 12.04 -5.23
CA ALA A 87 -14.70 11.18 -4.11
C ALA A 87 -13.99 9.90 -4.61
N ARG A 88 -14.52 9.27 -5.68
CA ARG A 88 -13.89 8.09 -6.30
C ARG A 88 -12.53 8.41 -6.94
N ALA A 89 -12.34 9.61 -7.48
CA ALA A 89 -11.05 10.04 -8.04
C ALA A 89 -9.92 10.08 -6.99
N ILE A 90 -10.26 10.39 -5.74
CA ILE A 90 -9.28 10.39 -4.63
C ILE A 90 -8.85 8.96 -4.33
N SER A 91 -9.80 8.04 -4.13
CA SER A 91 -9.47 6.62 -3.95
C SER A 91 -8.61 6.10 -5.09
N PHE A 92 -8.94 6.50 -6.32
CA PHE A 92 -8.20 6.09 -7.50
C PHE A 92 -6.76 6.64 -7.51
N THR A 93 -6.55 7.86 -7.02
CA THR A 93 -5.22 8.44 -6.85
C THR A 93 -4.38 7.63 -5.86
N PHE A 94 -4.96 7.22 -4.73
CA PHE A 94 -4.29 6.33 -3.77
C PHE A 94 -3.99 4.96 -4.37
N TYR A 95 -4.91 4.40 -5.16
CA TYR A 95 -4.68 3.14 -5.89
C TYR A 95 -3.48 3.26 -6.85
N ILE A 96 -3.40 4.32 -7.66
CA ILE A 96 -2.25 4.55 -8.56
C ILE A 96 -0.98 4.69 -7.74
N GLY A 97 -1.02 5.47 -6.65
CA GLY A 97 0.11 5.64 -5.73
C GLY A 97 0.61 4.31 -5.16
N ALA A 98 -0.30 3.41 -4.79
CA ALA A 98 0.03 2.08 -4.31
C ALA A 98 0.69 1.22 -5.39
N CYS A 99 0.18 1.21 -6.63
CA CYS A 99 0.80 0.49 -7.76
C CYS A 99 2.19 1.03 -8.09
N VAL A 100 2.36 2.36 -8.12
CA VAL A 100 3.66 2.99 -8.38
C VAL A 100 4.66 2.65 -7.27
N ALA A 101 4.25 2.76 -6.01
CA ALA A 101 5.08 2.42 -4.88
C ALA A 101 5.47 0.94 -4.87
N MET A 102 4.53 0.05 -5.21
CA MET A 102 4.76 -1.39 -5.40
C MET A 102 5.86 -1.63 -6.43
N PHE A 103 5.74 -1.04 -7.62
CA PHE A 103 6.75 -1.19 -8.66
C PHE A 103 8.14 -0.76 -8.19
N TYR A 104 8.26 0.41 -7.57
CA TYR A 104 9.57 0.91 -7.10
C TYR A 104 10.15 0.08 -5.97
N ALA A 105 9.32 -0.37 -5.03
CA ALA A 105 9.75 -1.26 -3.96
C ALA A 105 10.26 -2.60 -4.51
N LEU A 106 9.50 -3.23 -5.41
CA LEU A 106 9.88 -4.51 -6.01
C LEU A 106 11.11 -4.39 -6.90
N LYS A 107 11.23 -3.32 -7.70
CA LYS A 107 12.41 -3.08 -8.55
C LYS A 107 13.69 -2.97 -7.73
N HIS A 108 13.59 -2.57 -6.47
CA HIS A 108 14.73 -2.53 -5.55
C HIS A 108 15.04 -3.91 -4.95
N TRP A 109 14.06 -4.81 -4.90
CA TRP A 109 14.14 -6.07 -4.17
C TRP A 109 14.30 -7.31 -5.04
N HIS A 110 13.87 -7.23 -6.29
CA HIS A 110 13.71 -8.32 -7.26
C HIS A 110 14.16 -7.88 -8.66
N THR A 111 14.21 -8.82 -9.61
CA THR A 111 14.44 -8.50 -11.02
C THR A 111 13.39 -7.54 -11.61
N LEU A 112 13.76 -6.82 -12.67
CA LEU A 112 12.87 -5.85 -13.32
C LEU A 112 11.58 -6.52 -13.84
N GLN A 113 11.70 -7.70 -14.44
CA GLN A 113 10.57 -8.48 -14.96
C GLN A 113 9.61 -8.86 -13.85
N ALA A 114 10.10 -9.51 -12.79
CA ALA A 114 9.29 -9.87 -11.64
C ALA A 114 8.57 -8.65 -11.04
N SER A 115 9.23 -7.49 -11.00
CA SER A 115 8.64 -6.25 -10.51
C SER A 115 7.49 -5.74 -11.39
N ILE A 116 7.65 -5.78 -12.71
CA ILE A 116 6.61 -5.39 -13.66
C ILE A 116 5.39 -6.31 -13.53
N LEU A 117 5.62 -7.62 -13.61
CA LEU A 117 4.54 -8.63 -13.63
C LEU A 117 3.76 -8.65 -12.33
N THR A 118 4.46 -8.56 -11.20
CA THR A 118 3.80 -8.48 -9.91
C THR A 118 2.97 -7.21 -9.78
N THR A 119 3.48 -6.06 -10.26
CA THR A 119 2.72 -4.81 -10.20
C THR A 119 1.47 -4.87 -11.07
N LEU A 120 1.58 -5.47 -12.26
CA LEU A 120 0.43 -5.73 -13.13
C LEU A 120 -0.58 -6.66 -12.44
N ALA A 121 -0.13 -7.77 -11.86
CA ALA A 121 -0.99 -8.71 -11.14
C ALA A 121 -1.65 -8.06 -9.90
N PHE A 122 -0.92 -7.21 -9.17
CA PHE A 122 -1.45 -6.46 -8.04
C PHE A 122 -2.50 -5.43 -8.48
N GLY A 123 -2.23 -4.68 -9.55
CA GLY A 123 -3.16 -3.70 -10.09
C GLY A 123 -4.42 -4.34 -10.68
N ALA A 124 -4.28 -5.52 -11.30
CA ALA A 124 -5.39 -6.29 -11.86
C ALA A 124 -6.16 -7.10 -10.81
N ASN A 125 -5.69 -7.17 -9.55
CA ASN A 125 -6.39 -7.89 -8.49
C ASN A 125 -7.79 -7.29 -8.25
N ALA A 126 -8.81 -8.15 -8.20
CA ALA A 126 -10.21 -7.74 -8.09
C ALA A 126 -10.50 -6.92 -6.82
N ILE A 127 -9.90 -7.28 -5.68
CA ILE A 127 -10.08 -6.56 -4.41
C ILE A 127 -9.41 -5.19 -4.48
N MET A 128 -8.19 -5.12 -5.02
CA MET A 128 -7.46 -3.85 -5.16
C MET A 128 -8.19 -2.90 -6.11
N LEU A 129 -8.65 -3.39 -7.26
CA LEU A 129 -9.40 -2.61 -8.24
C LEU A 129 -10.75 -2.12 -7.67
N SER A 130 -11.48 -2.99 -6.97
CA SER A 130 -12.78 -2.64 -6.40
C SER A 130 -12.65 -1.65 -5.24
N THR A 131 -11.63 -1.80 -4.41
CA THR A 131 -11.32 -0.85 -3.32
C THR A 131 -10.88 0.50 -3.88
N GLY A 132 -10.06 0.52 -4.94
CA GLY A 132 -9.65 1.75 -5.62
C GLY A 132 -10.81 2.47 -6.34
N ARG A 133 -11.82 1.72 -6.80
CA ARG A 133 -13.04 2.26 -7.42
C ARG A 133 -14.01 2.87 -6.40
N LEU A 134 -14.08 2.29 -5.20
CA LEU A 134 -14.99 2.73 -4.14
C LEU A 134 -14.45 4.02 -3.51
N GLY A 135 -15.24 5.09 -3.49
CA GLY A 135 -14.85 6.41 -2.98
C GLY A 135 -14.78 6.49 -1.45
N THR A 136 -14.13 5.51 -0.81
CA THR A 136 -13.98 5.39 0.65
C THR A 136 -12.51 5.41 1.06
N PRO A 137 -12.17 5.81 2.29
CA PRO A 137 -10.78 5.87 2.75
C PRO A 137 -10.14 4.49 2.91
N MET A 138 -10.86 3.39 2.65
CA MET A 138 -10.37 2.02 2.83
C MET A 138 -9.07 1.75 2.07
N ILE A 139 -8.89 2.33 0.88
CA ILE A 139 -7.67 2.19 0.08
C ILE A 139 -6.42 2.76 0.78
N THR A 140 -6.58 3.71 1.70
CA THR A 140 -5.46 4.42 2.33
C THR A 140 -4.60 3.51 3.22
N VAL A 141 -5.12 2.38 3.69
CA VAL A 141 -4.32 1.39 4.45
C VAL A 141 -3.18 0.79 3.63
N THR A 142 -3.29 0.80 2.30
CA THR A 142 -2.18 0.38 1.40
C THR A 142 -0.99 1.35 1.48
N SER A 143 -1.19 2.57 1.99
CA SER A 143 -0.13 3.55 2.20
C SER A 143 0.92 3.08 3.22
N PHE A 144 0.60 2.10 4.07
CA PHE A 144 1.59 1.49 4.98
C PHE A 144 2.72 0.82 4.19
N PHE A 145 2.40 0.19 3.06
CA PHE A 145 3.41 -0.37 2.18
C PHE A 145 4.25 0.72 1.50
N ILE A 146 3.60 1.79 1.03
CA ILE A 146 4.27 2.97 0.46
C ILE A 146 5.29 3.52 1.46
N PHE A 147 4.87 3.67 2.71
CA PHE A 147 5.71 4.16 3.79
C PHE A 147 6.87 3.20 4.13
N ALA A 148 6.62 1.89 4.16
CA ALA A 148 7.69 0.89 4.33
C ALA A 148 8.78 1.02 3.26
N GLY A 149 8.37 1.21 2.00
CA GLY A 149 9.28 1.44 0.88
C GLY A 149 10.09 2.73 1.03
N MET A 150 9.44 3.83 1.43
CA MET A 150 10.10 5.12 1.67
C MET A 150 11.12 5.06 2.81
N LEU A 151 10.80 4.38 3.91
CA LEU A 151 11.73 4.19 5.03
C LEU A 151 12.96 3.39 4.61
N LEU A 152 12.75 2.30 3.87
CA LEU A 152 13.86 1.51 3.32
C LEU A 152 14.75 2.34 2.41
N TRP A 153 14.14 3.20 1.57
CA TRP A 153 14.88 4.12 0.72
C TRP A 153 15.70 5.14 1.52
N GLN A 154 15.14 5.72 2.59
CA GLN A 154 15.86 6.65 3.46
C GLN A 154 17.04 5.99 4.19
N VAL A 155 16.88 4.74 4.66
CA VAL A 155 17.94 4.02 5.38
C VAL A 155 19.15 3.72 4.48
N HIS A 156 18.94 3.50 3.18
CA HIS A 156 19.99 3.08 2.24
C HIS A 156 20.54 4.21 1.36
N THR A 157 19.83 5.33 1.23
CA THR A 157 20.28 6.45 0.40
C THR A 157 21.07 7.45 1.23
N LYS A 158 22.35 7.64 0.89
CA LYS A 158 23.15 8.74 1.45
C LYS A 158 22.68 10.06 0.86
N SER A 159 22.26 10.99 1.72
CA SER A 159 22.27 12.44 1.45
C SER A 159 21.28 12.97 0.41
N ASN A 160 20.00 13.10 0.79
CA ASN A 160 19.17 14.20 0.28
C ASN A 160 18.35 14.79 1.43
N LYS A 161 18.56 16.08 1.76
CA LYS A 161 17.88 16.78 2.87
C LYS A 161 16.35 16.78 2.74
N LEU A 162 15.84 16.55 1.53
CA LEU A 162 14.42 16.51 1.19
C LEU A 162 13.73 15.20 1.60
N VAL A 163 14.46 14.07 1.63
CA VAL A 163 13.87 12.75 1.92
C VAL A 163 13.34 12.64 3.35
N PRO A 164 14.07 13.06 4.41
CA PRO A 164 13.55 13.06 5.77
C PRO A 164 12.29 13.92 5.93
N PHE A 165 12.21 15.06 5.24
CA PHE A 165 11.03 15.93 5.29
C PHE A 165 9.80 15.24 4.69
N ILE A 166 9.94 14.60 3.52
CA ILE A 166 8.86 13.83 2.90
C ILE A 166 8.41 12.68 3.82
N VAL A 167 9.35 11.94 4.41
CA VAL A 167 9.02 10.81 5.29
C VAL A 167 8.29 11.29 6.56
N MET A 168 8.70 12.42 7.16
CA MET A 168 8.03 12.96 8.35
C MET A 168 6.62 13.46 8.03
N SER A 169 6.43 14.15 6.89
CA SER A 169 5.10 14.58 6.43
C SER A 169 4.20 13.39 6.11
N ALA A 170 4.74 12.36 5.45
CA ALA A 170 4.03 11.12 5.17
C ALA A 170 3.63 10.41 6.47
N LEU A 171 4.52 10.35 7.48
CA LEU A 171 4.23 9.78 8.80
C LEU A 171 3.08 10.52 9.49
N GLY A 172 3.08 11.86 9.45
CA GLY A 172 2.00 12.68 10.00
C GLY A 172 0.65 12.37 9.35
N ALA A 173 0.59 12.28 8.02
CA ALA A 173 -0.62 11.92 7.30
C ALA A 173 -1.05 10.45 7.58
N LEU A 174 -0.09 9.52 7.64
CA LEU A 174 -0.33 8.11 7.86
C LEU A 174 -0.95 7.84 9.24
N LEU A 175 -0.59 8.62 10.26
CA LEU A 175 -1.11 8.47 11.62
C LEU A 175 -2.63 8.66 11.71
N TYR A 176 -3.25 9.32 10.73
CA TYR A 176 -4.70 9.46 10.67
C TYR A 176 -5.41 8.23 10.08
N VAL A 177 -4.68 7.32 9.44
CA VAL A 177 -5.23 6.12 8.82
C VAL A 177 -5.46 5.05 9.91
N PRO A 178 -6.64 4.40 9.95
CA PRO A 178 -6.91 3.30 10.86
C PRO A 178 -5.86 2.20 10.80
N GLY A 179 -5.41 1.74 11.96
CA GLY A 179 -4.42 0.68 12.12
C GLY A 179 -2.96 1.14 11.97
N ALA A 180 -2.71 2.44 11.79
CA ALA A 180 -1.36 2.98 11.66
C ALA A 180 -0.45 2.63 12.85
N ILE A 181 -0.99 2.64 14.07
CA ILE A 181 -0.22 2.29 15.28
C ILE A 181 0.34 0.88 15.24
N TRP A 182 -0.45 -0.10 14.76
CA TRP A 182 -0.02 -1.49 14.68
C TRP A 182 1.14 -1.64 13.69
N PHE A 183 1.04 -0.95 12.56
CA PHE A 183 2.10 -0.92 11.56
C PHE A 183 3.37 -0.22 12.08
N PHE A 184 3.24 0.91 12.79
CA PHE A 184 4.38 1.59 13.39
C PHE A 184 5.04 0.79 14.49
N ILE A 185 4.31 -0.02 15.26
CA ILE A 185 4.88 -0.97 16.22
C ILE A 185 5.77 -1.97 15.48
N VAL A 186 5.29 -2.57 14.38
CA VAL A 186 6.08 -3.51 13.57
C VAL A 186 7.36 -2.86 13.05
N ILE A 187 7.26 -1.69 12.43
CA ILE A 187 8.42 -0.96 11.92
C ILE A 187 9.39 -0.60 13.05
N SER A 188 8.89 -0.16 14.19
CA SER A 188 9.72 0.22 15.34
C SER A 188 10.46 -0.99 15.91
N LEU A 189 9.82 -2.15 15.99
CA LEU A 189 10.45 -3.39 16.45
C LEU A 189 11.55 -3.84 15.47
N VAL A 190 11.27 -3.85 14.16
CA VAL A 190 12.22 -4.30 13.13
C VAL A 190 13.42 -3.36 13.00
N TYR A 191 13.20 -2.05 13.07
CA TYR A 191 14.25 -1.04 12.88
C TYR A 191 14.77 -0.41 14.18
N SER A 192 14.38 -0.92 15.35
CA SER A 192 14.78 -0.45 16.69
C SER A 192 16.28 -0.10 16.79
N ASN A 193 17.14 -0.99 16.32
CA ASN A 193 18.60 -0.84 16.35
C ASN A 193 19.16 0.22 15.37
N ARG A 194 18.37 0.67 14.40
CA ARG A 194 18.77 1.63 13.36
C ARG A 194 18.09 3.00 13.49
N ILE A 195 17.00 3.10 14.25
CA ILE A 195 16.32 4.37 14.53
C ILE A 195 17.28 5.40 15.11
N ARG A 196 18.19 5.00 16.01
CA ARG A 196 19.22 5.90 16.57
C ARG A 196 20.14 6.50 15.50
N LYS A 197 20.39 5.77 14.40
CA LYS A 197 21.21 6.26 13.28
C LYS A 197 20.45 7.28 12.42
N LEU A 198 19.13 7.17 12.31
CA LEU A 198 18.30 8.13 11.55
C LEU A 198 18.37 9.55 12.14
N PHE A 199 18.55 9.67 13.46
CA PHE A 199 18.59 10.95 14.16
C PHE A 199 19.99 11.40 14.58
N LYS A 200 21.05 10.61 14.31
CA LYS A 200 22.41 10.90 14.77
C LYS A 200 22.96 12.21 14.20
N ASP A 201 22.65 12.50 12.94
CA ASP A 201 23.19 13.65 12.20
C ASP A 201 22.20 14.84 12.16
N VAL A 202 21.08 14.76 12.88
CA VAL A 202 20.05 15.80 12.90
C VAL A 202 20.34 16.79 14.03
N LYS A 203 20.43 18.08 13.70
CA LYS A 203 20.63 19.15 14.69
C LYS A 203 19.48 19.13 15.71
N ARG A 204 19.80 19.22 17.01
CA ARG A 204 18.82 19.29 18.12
C ARG A 204 17.64 20.26 17.88
N PRO A 205 17.82 21.50 17.39
CA PRO A 205 16.69 22.39 17.10
C PRO A 205 15.75 21.85 16.02
N ALA A 206 16.26 21.13 15.01
CA ALA A 206 15.43 20.52 13.98
C ALA A 206 14.58 19.37 14.54
N ILE A 207 15.11 18.62 15.52
CA ILE A 207 14.35 17.59 16.24
C ILE A 207 13.23 18.23 17.05
N LEU A 208 13.52 19.31 17.81
CA LEU A 208 12.51 20.01 18.60
C LEU A 208 11.38 20.61 17.74
N ILE A 209 11.74 21.26 16.62
CA ILE A 209 10.75 21.76 15.66
C ILE A 209 9.92 20.61 15.07
N GLY A 210 10.56 19.49 14.71
CA GLY A 210 9.86 18.31 14.21
C GLY A 210 8.88 17.72 15.22
N VAL A 211 9.27 17.62 16.50
CA VAL A 211 8.39 17.15 17.58
C VAL A 211 7.23 18.12 17.80
N PHE A 212 7.49 19.43 17.81
CA PHE A 212 6.45 20.44 17.94
C PHE A 212 5.43 20.37 16.80
N ILE A 213 5.89 20.28 15.54
CA ILE A 213 5.03 20.09 14.36
C ILE A 213 4.22 18.79 14.49
N ALA A 214 4.85 17.68 14.89
CA ALA A 214 4.16 16.41 15.08
C ALA A 214 3.07 16.50 16.15
N LEU A 215 3.32 17.17 17.28
CA LEU A 215 2.32 17.39 18.33
C LEU A 215 1.14 18.22 17.81
N VAL A 216 1.42 19.34 17.13
CA VAL A 216 0.38 20.20 16.53
C VAL A 216 -0.46 19.42 15.51
N LEU A 217 0.18 18.61 14.66
CA LEU A 217 -0.50 17.76 13.69
C LEU A 217 -1.29 16.63 14.34
N LEU A 218 -0.93 16.15 15.53
CA LEU A 218 -1.68 15.10 16.23
C LEU A 218 -2.80 15.65 17.11
N THR A 219 -2.78 16.95 17.43
CA THR A 219 -3.78 17.60 18.27
C THR A 219 -5.23 17.29 17.87
N PRO A 220 -5.68 17.48 16.61
CA PRO A 220 -7.08 17.21 16.26
C PRO A 220 -7.42 15.73 16.41
N LEU A 221 -6.49 14.82 16.13
CA LEU A 221 -6.67 13.37 16.31
C LEU A 221 -6.88 13.02 17.79
N VAL A 222 -6.01 13.54 18.68
CA VAL A 222 -6.11 13.32 20.13
C VAL A 222 -7.39 13.94 20.71
N LEU A 223 -7.76 15.15 20.28
CA LEU A 223 -9.02 15.79 20.68
C LEU A 223 -10.23 14.97 20.21
N GLY A 224 -10.18 14.38 19.01
CA GLY A 224 -11.23 13.49 18.51
C GLY A 224 -11.41 12.23 19.37
N PHE A 225 -10.31 11.68 19.92
CA PHE A 225 -10.37 10.53 20.83
C PHE A 225 -10.97 10.88 22.20
N ILE A 226 -10.68 12.07 22.72
CA ILE A 226 -11.22 12.55 23.99
C ILE A 226 -12.74 12.81 23.87
N ARG A 227 -13.18 13.34 22.72
CA ARG A 227 -14.60 13.68 22.48
C ARG A 227 -15.47 12.45 22.24
N ASP A 228 -14.99 11.48 21.46
CA ASP A 228 -15.71 10.26 21.17
C ASP A 228 -14.77 9.05 21.19
N THR A 229 -15.05 8.13 22.12
CA THR A 229 -14.30 6.87 22.24
C THR A 229 -14.45 5.98 21.00
N ASN A 230 -15.51 6.15 20.20
CA ASN A 230 -15.68 5.44 18.95
C ASN A 230 -14.61 5.82 17.92
N ASN A 231 -14.15 7.07 17.89
CA ASN A 231 -13.05 7.49 17.01
C ASN A 231 -11.75 6.75 17.37
N LEU A 232 -11.49 6.53 18.66
CA LEU A 232 -10.33 5.74 19.10
C LEU A 232 -10.46 4.27 18.70
N LYS A 233 -11.65 3.68 18.87
CA LYS A 233 -11.92 2.30 18.44
C LYS A 233 -11.77 2.14 16.93
N GLU A 234 -12.32 3.05 16.14
CA GLU A 234 -12.19 3.08 14.68
C GLU A 234 -10.71 3.18 14.28
N TRP A 235 -9.96 4.10 14.89
CA TRP A 235 -8.54 4.28 14.63
C TRP A 235 -7.70 3.03 14.98
N LEU A 236 -8.03 2.33 16.07
CA LEU A 236 -7.39 1.08 16.47
C LEU A 236 -7.88 -0.15 15.68
N LEU A 237 -8.89 0.00 14.82
CA LEU A 237 -9.58 -1.10 14.15
C LEU A 237 -10.21 -2.10 15.13
N LEU A 238 -10.78 -1.59 16.22
CA LEU A 238 -11.53 -2.38 17.20
C LEU A 238 -13.03 -2.37 16.86
N PRO A 239 -13.71 -3.51 16.91
CA PRO A 239 -15.16 -3.56 16.72
C PRO A 239 -15.87 -2.86 17.90
N PRO A 240 -17.11 -2.37 17.70
CA PRO A 240 -17.90 -1.76 18.78
C PRO A 240 -18.12 -2.71 19.96
N THR A 241 -18.37 -3.99 19.65
CA THR A 241 -18.55 -5.10 20.59
C THR A 241 -17.66 -6.26 20.17
N LEU A 242 -16.86 -6.78 21.09
CA LEU A 242 -15.94 -7.88 20.82
C LEU A 242 -16.46 -9.17 21.46
N ASP A 243 -16.76 -10.15 20.62
CA ASP A 243 -17.08 -11.51 21.04
C ASP A 243 -15.79 -12.34 21.14
N TRP A 244 -15.26 -12.46 22.36
CA TRP A 244 -14.04 -13.21 22.65
C TRP A 244 -14.12 -14.68 22.22
N SER A 245 -15.32 -15.26 22.17
CA SER A 245 -15.52 -16.65 21.75
C SER A 245 -15.21 -16.87 20.27
N GLN A 246 -15.35 -15.82 19.45
CA GLN A 246 -15.12 -15.87 18.00
C GLN A 246 -13.66 -15.58 17.62
N VAL A 247 -12.86 -15.02 18.53
CA VAL A 247 -11.47 -14.62 18.25
C VAL A 247 -10.63 -15.81 17.76
N PRO A 248 -10.60 -16.98 18.43
CA PRO A 248 -9.79 -18.12 17.96
C PRO A 248 -10.21 -18.62 16.57
N ARG A 249 -11.52 -18.62 16.28
CA ARG A 249 -12.07 -18.98 14.96
C ARG A 249 -11.75 -17.93 13.90
N SER A 250 -11.52 -16.69 14.31
CA SER A 250 -11.27 -15.54 13.43
C SER A 250 -9.80 -15.38 13.04
N ILE A 251 -8.86 -15.97 13.80
CA ILE A 251 -7.42 -15.96 13.48
C ILE A 251 -7.15 -16.47 12.06
N LEU A 252 -7.83 -17.55 11.67
CA LEU A 252 -7.64 -18.16 10.34
C LEU A 252 -8.38 -17.43 9.21
N ARG A 253 -9.24 -16.44 9.51
CA ARG A 253 -10.05 -15.77 8.49
C ARG A 253 -9.21 -14.97 7.51
N VAL A 254 -8.13 -14.34 7.96
CA VAL A 254 -7.25 -13.56 7.07
C VAL A 254 -6.47 -14.50 6.14
N PRO A 255 -5.71 -15.51 6.61
CA PRO A 255 -5.06 -16.47 5.72
C PRO A 255 -6.06 -17.20 4.81
N SER A 256 -7.23 -17.60 5.33
CA SER A 256 -8.25 -18.28 4.54
C SER A 256 -8.87 -17.37 3.48
N ALA A 257 -8.94 -16.06 3.70
CA ALA A 257 -9.43 -15.11 2.70
C ALA A 257 -8.56 -15.08 1.45
N PHE A 258 -7.25 -15.28 1.60
CA PHE A 258 -6.34 -15.31 0.46
C PHE A 258 -6.51 -16.57 -0.40
N ILE A 259 -6.72 -17.74 0.21
CA ILE A 259 -6.64 -19.03 -0.49
C ILE A 259 -8.02 -19.66 -0.74
N TYR A 260 -8.97 -19.51 0.19
CA TYR A 260 -10.20 -20.28 0.20
C TYR A 260 -11.46 -19.41 0.09
N ARG A 261 -11.74 -18.61 1.12
CA ARG A 261 -12.99 -17.84 1.24
C ARG A 261 -12.77 -16.53 1.97
N MET A 262 -13.06 -15.45 1.27
CA MET A 262 -13.12 -14.10 1.84
C MET A 262 -14.52 -13.87 2.47
N PRO A 263 -14.63 -13.03 3.51
CA PRO A 263 -15.92 -12.55 4.00
C PRO A 263 -16.77 -11.92 2.89
N VAL A 264 -18.09 -12.00 3.04
CA VAL A 264 -19.03 -11.41 2.08
C VAL A 264 -19.00 -9.90 2.27
N GLU A 265 -18.50 -9.20 1.27
CA GLU A 265 -18.53 -7.74 1.18
C GLU A 265 -18.88 -7.34 -0.27
N PRO A 266 -20.17 -7.16 -0.59
CA PRO A 266 -20.64 -7.03 -1.97
C PRO A 266 -20.06 -5.83 -2.72
N LEU A 267 -19.59 -4.81 -2.00
CA LEU A 267 -19.01 -3.60 -2.58
C LEU A 267 -17.63 -3.83 -3.18
N ILE A 268 -16.89 -4.82 -2.69
CA ILE A 268 -15.50 -5.09 -3.08
C ILE A 268 -15.24 -6.50 -3.61
N ASN A 269 -16.11 -7.46 -3.30
CA ASN A 269 -15.92 -8.85 -3.68
C ASN A 269 -17.21 -9.48 -4.21
N ILE A 270 -17.05 -10.40 -5.16
CA ILE A 270 -18.16 -11.16 -5.74
C ILE A 270 -18.36 -12.42 -4.90
N GLY A 271 -19.39 -12.42 -4.05
CA GLY A 271 -19.71 -13.56 -3.19
C GLY A 271 -18.67 -13.78 -2.09
N ARG A 272 -17.96 -14.92 -2.15
CA ARG A 272 -16.91 -15.32 -1.18
C ARG A 272 -15.62 -15.75 -1.87
N LEU A 273 -15.39 -15.26 -3.09
CA LEU A 273 -14.20 -15.65 -3.85
C LEU A 273 -12.93 -15.29 -3.06
N PRO A 274 -11.91 -16.15 -3.12
CA PRO A 274 -10.62 -15.86 -2.49
C PRO A 274 -9.95 -14.66 -3.17
N VAL A 275 -9.07 -14.00 -2.43
CA VAL A 275 -8.32 -12.83 -2.93
C VAL A 275 -7.35 -13.25 -4.04
N PHE A 276 -6.79 -14.45 -3.95
CA PHE A 276 -5.94 -15.00 -4.99
C PHE A 276 -6.75 -15.71 -6.07
N ASP A 277 -6.36 -15.45 -7.32
CA ASP A 277 -6.56 -16.42 -8.38
C ASP A 277 -5.58 -17.59 -8.23
N ILE A 278 -5.79 -18.65 -9.00
CA ILE A 278 -4.98 -19.88 -8.94
C ILE A 278 -3.49 -19.55 -9.17
N VAL A 279 -3.19 -18.64 -10.11
CA VAL A 279 -1.83 -18.28 -10.49
C VAL A 279 -1.12 -17.55 -9.35
N SER A 280 -1.73 -16.51 -8.79
CA SER A 280 -1.20 -15.74 -7.66
C SER A 280 -1.04 -16.64 -6.43
N GLY A 281 -1.96 -17.57 -6.20
CA GLY A 281 -1.87 -18.55 -5.12
C GLY A 281 -0.65 -19.47 -5.25
N VAL A 282 -0.42 -20.04 -6.44
CA VAL A 282 0.76 -20.90 -6.70
C VAL A 282 2.05 -20.11 -6.57
N LEU A 283 2.13 -18.92 -7.18
CA LEU A 283 3.30 -18.05 -7.09
C LEU A 283 3.59 -17.60 -5.65
N PHE A 284 2.55 -17.35 -4.86
CA PHE A 284 2.71 -17.04 -3.44
C PHE A 284 3.34 -18.20 -2.67
N LEU A 285 2.91 -19.45 -2.92
CA LEU A 285 3.50 -20.63 -2.27
C LEU A 285 4.98 -20.82 -2.65
N ILE A 286 5.33 -20.65 -3.92
CA ILE A 286 6.72 -20.69 -4.39
C ILE A 286 7.54 -19.57 -3.74
N GLY A 287 6.99 -18.35 -3.74
CA GLY A 287 7.63 -17.18 -3.13
C GLY A 287 7.83 -17.33 -1.63
N LEU A 288 6.89 -17.96 -0.92
CA LEU A 288 7.01 -18.27 0.50
C LEU A 288 8.23 -19.16 0.75
N ASN A 289 8.38 -20.24 -0.04
CA ASN A 289 9.55 -21.13 0.04
C ASN A 289 10.87 -20.37 -0.21
N ALA A 290 10.89 -19.44 -1.17
CA ALA A 290 12.06 -18.60 -1.42
C ALA A 290 12.40 -17.67 -0.24
N TYR A 291 11.38 -17.13 0.43
CA TYR A 291 11.56 -16.24 1.59
C TYR A 291 11.89 -16.96 2.90
N LEU A 292 11.55 -18.26 3.05
CA LEU A 292 11.97 -19.08 4.19
C LEU A 292 13.51 -19.14 4.32
N ARG A 293 14.24 -19.04 3.22
CA ARG A 293 15.72 -18.99 3.22
C ARG A 293 16.28 -17.60 3.55
N LYS A 294 15.43 -16.57 3.60
CA LYS A 294 15.81 -15.14 3.70
C LYS A 294 15.22 -14.44 4.95
N LEU A 295 14.87 -15.18 6.00
CA LEU A 295 14.22 -14.67 7.22
C LEU A 295 15.00 -13.58 7.99
N LYS A 296 16.32 -13.50 7.79
CA LYS A 296 17.16 -12.48 8.44
C LYS A 296 17.06 -11.09 7.80
N LEU A 297 16.48 -10.97 6.60
CA LEU A 297 16.34 -9.68 5.92
C LEU A 297 15.28 -8.81 6.61
N ASP A 298 15.57 -7.51 6.76
CA ASP A 298 14.64 -6.57 7.40
C ASP A 298 13.28 -6.54 6.68
N ARG A 299 13.28 -6.57 5.34
CA ARG A 299 12.04 -6.62 4.54
C ARG A 299 11.16 -7.83 4.88
N THR A 300 11.77 -9.00 5.07
CA THR A 300 11.05 -10.23 5.40
C THR A 300 10.47 -10.16 6.80
N ARG A 301 11.18 -9.55 7.75
CA ARG A 301 10.66 -9.29 9.10
C ARG A 301 9.50 -8.30 9.09
N VAL A 302 9.55 -7.24 8.26
CA VAL A 302 8.42 -6.32 8.09
C VAL A 302 7.21 -7.06 7.49
N MET A 303 7.41 -7.89 6.46
CA MET A 303 6.33 -8.69 5.86
C MET A 303 5.68 -9.64 6.86
N ILE A 304 6.50 -10.36 7.66
CA ILE A 304 6.01 -11.26 8.72
C ILE A 304 5.26 -10.46 9.79
N GLY A 305 5.84 -9.35 10.27
CA GLY A 305 5.19 -8.51 11.28
C GLY A 305 3.87 -7.91 10.78
N ALA A 306 3.82 -7.44 9.54
CA ALA A 306 2.58 -6.97 8.91
C ALA A 306 1.54 -8.08 8.77
N ALA A 307 1.96 -9.30 8.40
CA ALA A 307 1.06 -10.46 8.34
C ALA A 307 0.49 -10.82 9.72
N LEU A 308 1.31 -10.82 10.78
CA LEU A 308 0.86 -11.06 12.16
C LEU A 308 -0.12 -9.99 12.64
N VAL A 309 0.16 -8.72 12.34
CA VAL A 309 -0.76 -7.61 12.62
C VAL A 309 -2.07 -7.78 11.86
N GLY A 310 -2.01 -8.11 10.57
CA GLY A 310 -3.20 -8.38 9.76
C GLY A 310 -4.04 -9.52 10.34
N ILE A 311 -3.41 -10.63 10.72
CA ILE A 311 -4.08 -11.75 11.40
C ILE A 311 -4.73 -11.29 12.71
N GLY A 312 -4.02 -10.49 13.53
CA GLY A 312 -4.56 -9.92 14.76
C GLY A 312 -5.80 -9.06 14.51
N ILE A 313 -5.71 -8.10 13.59
CA ILE A 313 -6.83 -7.22 13.20
C ILE A 313 -8.01 -8.04 12.65
N GLY A 314 -7.73 -9.07 11.85
CA GLY A 314 -8.75 -9.98 11.36
C GLY A 314 -9.43 -10.80 12.45
N ALA A 315 -8.65 -11.24 13.46
CA ALA A 315 -9.16 -11.94 14.63
C ALA A 315 -10.11 -11.07 15.47
N LEU A 316 -9.90 -9.75 15.46
CA LEU A 316 -10.78 -8.74 16.07
C LEU A 316 -12.04 -8.45 15.21
N GLY A 317 -12.24 -9.16 14.10
CA GLY A 317 -13.42 -9.01 13.24
C GLY A 317 -13.21 -8.10 12.02
N GLN A 318 -12.09 -7.37 11.95
CA GLN A 318 -11.79 -6.44 10.84
C GLN A 318 -11.06 -7.13 9.68
N THR A 319 -11.57 -8.29 9.26
CA THR A 319 -10.91 -9.17 8.27
C THR A 319 -10.67 -8.46 6.94
N THR A 320 -11.66 -7.71 6.46
CA THR A 320 -11.60 -7.05 5.15
C THR A 320 -10.53 -5.98 5.10
N VAL A 321 -10.46 -5.12 6.12
CA VAL A 321 -9.42 -4.08 6.24
C VAL A 321 -8.04 -4.72 6.39
N ALA A 322 -7.93 -5.78 7.20
CA ALA A 322 -6.69 -6.53 7.36
C ALA A 322 -6.17 -7.13 6.05
N VAL A 323 -7.04 -7.71 5.24
CA VAL A 323 -6.70 -8.27 3.92
C VAL A 323 -6.14 -7.19 3.00
N ILE A 324 -6.82 -6.05 2.87
CA ILE A 324 -6.38 -4.94 1.99
C ILE A 324 -5.06 -4.35 2.49
N MET A 325 -4.89 -4.22 3.82
CA MET A 325 -3.67 -3.74 4.45
C MET A 325 -2.46 -4.61 4.12
N ILE A 326 -2.60 -5.94 4.18
CA ILE A 326 -1.48 -6.85 3.94
C ILE A 326 -1.28 -7.19 2.45
N LEU A 327 -2.26 -6.88 1.59
CA LEU A 327 -2.25 -7.23 0.17
C LEU A 327 -0.95 -6.84 -0.56
N PRO A 328 -0.39 -5.62 -0.41
CA PRO A 328 0.86 -5.26 -1.08
C PRO A 328 2.07 -6.08 -0.57
N PHE A 329 2.11 -6.42 0.72
CA PHE A 329 3.15 -7.28 1.29
C PHE A 329 3.06 -8.71 0.77
N VAL A 330 1.84 -9.22 0.65
CA VAL A 330 1.55 -10.54 0.09
C VAL A 330 1.97 -10.63 -1.38
N TYR A 331 1.65 -9.62 -2.19
CA TYR A 331 2.12 -9.56 -3.57
C TYR A 331 3.65 -9.40 -3.67
N SER A 332 4.31 -8.85 -2.66
CA SER A 332 5.79 -8.84 -2.62
C SER A 332 6.38 -10.24 -2.44
N VAL A 333 5.63 -11.17 -1.83
CA VAL A 333 5.99 -12.59 -1.79
C VAL A 333 5.73 -13.25 -3.15
N VAL A 334 4.61 -12.93 -3.81
CA VAL A 334 4.32 -13.35 -5.19
C VAL A 334 5.46 -12.96 -6.14
N ALA A 335 6.04 -11.76 -5.97
CA ALA A 335 7.20 -11.33 -6.77
C ALA A 335 8.41 -12.26 -6.66
N ALA A 336 8.68 -12.81 -5.47
CA ALA A 336 9.75 -13.79 -5.31
C ALA A 336 9.42 -15.12 -6.01
N GLY A 337 8.15 -15.51 -6.07
CA GLY A 337 7.72 -16.68 -6.83
C GLY A 337 7.91 -16.48 -8.33
N ILE A 338 7.56 -15.30 -8.85
CA ILE A 338 7.77 -14.93 -10.25
C ILE A 338 9.27 -14.91 -10.58
N GLU A 339 10.07 -14.26 -9.73
CA GLU A 339 11.53 -14.22 -9.89
C GLU A 339 12.13 -15.63 -9.94
N TYR A 340 11.72 -16.52 -9.04
CA TYR A 340 12.17 -17.91 -9.01
C TYR A 340 11.83 -18.66 -10.31
N LEU A 341 10.59 -18.53 -10.80
CA LEU A 341 10.18 -19.19 -12.04
C LEU A 341 10.92 -18.64 -13.26
N LEU A 342 11.18 -17.33 -13.32
CA LEU A 342 11.94 -16.72 -14.40
C LEU A 342 13.40 -17.22 -14.39
N ASP A 343 14.03 -17.30 -13.22
CA ASP A 343 15.39 -17.81 -13.08
C ASP A 343 15.48 -19.27 -13.55
N GLU A 344 14.51 -20.11 -13.18
CA GLU A 344 14.45 -21.51 -13.63
C GLU A 344 14.21 -21.60 -15.15
N TRP A 345 13.30 -20.79 -15.69
CA TRP A 345 13.03 -20.71 -17.13
C TRP A 345 14.27 -20.36 -17.94
N TYR A 346 15.04 -19.38 -17.49
CA TYR A 346 16.29 -18.98 -18.16
C TYR A 346 17.41 -20.00 -18.02
N THR A 347 17.37 -20.82 -16.97
CA THR A 347 18.32 -21.94 -16.77
C THR A 347 18.01 -23.10 -17.72
N VAL A 348 16.73 -23.42 -17.93
CA VAL A 348 16.28 -24.48 -18.85
C VAL A 348 16.46 -24.06 -20.32
N PHE A 349 16.23 -22.78 -20.66
CA PHE A 349 16.33 -22.27 -22.02
C PHE A 349 17.43 -21.21 -22.22
N PRO A 350 18.71 -21.53 -22.02
CA PRO A 350 19.78 -20.52 -21.98
C PRO A 350 20.08 -19.91 -23.36
N ARG A 351 19.86 -20.65 -24.45
CA ARG A 351 20.26 -20.28 -25.82
C ARG A 351 19.09 -20.09 -26.80
N ASN A 352 17.86 -20.40 -26.41
CA ASN A 352 16.71 -20.29 -27.31
C ASN A 352 16.20 -18.83 -27.31
N PRO A 353 16.36 -18.07 -28.41
CA PRO A 353 15.98 -16.66 -28.47
C PRO A 353 14.46 -16.47 -28.40
N VAL A 354 13.67 -17.42 -28.89
CA VAL A 354 12.20 -17.37 -28.83
C VAL A 354 11.73 -17.59 -27.40
N ALA A 355 12.22 -18.62 -26.72
CA ALA A 355 11.87 -18.90 -25.32
C ALA A 355 12.35 -17.79 -24.37
N ARG A 356 13.50 -17.18 -24.62
CA ARG A 356 13.96 -15.99 -23.89
C ARG A 356 13.09 -14.78 -24.13
N SER A 357 12.67 -14.54 -25.39
CA SER A 357 11.77 -13.42 -25.71
C SER A 357 10.40 -13.61 -25.08
N PHE A 358 9.92 -14.85 -24.99
CA PHE A 358 8.68 -15.18 -24.30
C PHE A 358 8.77 -14.90 -22.80
N GLY A 359 9.88 -15.27 -22.13
CA GLY A 359 10.13 -14.88 -20.73
C GLY A 359 10.37 -13.38 -20.50
N MET A 360 10.63 -12.60 -21.57
CA MET A 360 10.71 -11.14 -21.52
C MET A 360 9.36 -10.44 -21.76
N LEU A 361 8.43 -11.11 -22.44
CA LEU A 361 7.09 -10.60 -22.78
C LEU A 361 6.02 -11.04 -21.77
N LEU A 362 6.19 -12.25 -21.21
CA LEU A 362 5.50 -12.68 -19.99
C LEU A 362 5.96 -11.90 -18.79
#